data_AF-K9ZCJ0-F1
#
_entry.id   AF-K9ZCJ0-F1
#
_cell.length_a   1.000
_cell.length_b   1.000
_cell.length_c   1.000
_cell.angle_alpha   90.00
_cell.angle_beta   90.00
_cell.angle_gamma   90.00
#
_symmetry.space_group_name_H-M   'P 1'
#
loop_
_entity.id
_entity.type
_entity.pdbx_description
1 polymer ?
#
loop_
_entity_poly.entity_id
_entity_poly.type
_entity_poly.pdbx_seq_one_letter_code
_entity_poly.pdbx_strand_id
1 'polypeptide(L)'
;MMMNTLKFLLRNQLKSSKVIQQASGFTLIELLIGMVMAFLIITPLIGFMISVMNTDQQEQAKTNSEQEIQAGLDYIGRDLKQAIYIYDADGIDALTSTANSGPQIPVATDRTPVLVFWKRELIEDVIANSGSTDKDDTFVYSLVAYYLIKNNDTTWSKAARIGRWQIRDGVVTTSTSDSDSILCTGYTSRYVKGPTGNTNKYCPSTGFESFDLSQQGTITESMNAWTKKVSTTYTADTLVLVDYIDQTTTGAPAANCANSASADITWSKVAPTSMTGFYACIDILNTTSEVFIRGNARARINTQGNNIAYSDGQKTYFPTANIRVQGQGYLYK
;
A
#
# COMPACT_ATOMS: atom_id res chain seq x y z
N MET A 1 83.25 30.52 -35.15
CA MET A 1 81.79 30.70 -35.18
C MET A 1 81.26 30.00 -36.43
N MET A 2 80.20 29.19 -36.31
CA MET A 2 79.32 28.82 -37.43
C MET A 2 79.82 27.84 -38.53
N MET A 3 80.52 26.75 -38.18
CA MET A 3 80.72 25.64 -39.14
C MET A 3 80.64 24.20 -38.57
N ASN A 4 80.25 24.07 -37.29
CA ASN A 4 80.00 22.77 -36.66
C ASN A 4 78.52 22.51 -36.34
N THR A 5 77.66 23.53 -36.40
CA THR A 5 76.20 23.37 -36.25
C THR A 5 75.55 22.89 -37.54
N LEU A 6 76.10 23.23 -38.71
CA LEU A 6 75.60 22.75 -40.00
C LEU A 6 75.84 21.25 -40.22
N LYS A 7 76.99 20.71 -39.75
CA LYS A 7 77.28 19.27 -39.82
C LYS A 7 76.39 18.44 -38.89
N PHE A 8 75.94 19.01 -37.77
CA PHE A 8 74.99 18.34 -36.88
C PHE A 8 73.59 18.28 -37.50
N LEU A 9 73.15 19.38 -38.13
CA LEU A 9 71.86 19.43 -38.83
C LEU A 9 71.83 18.54 -40.09
N LEU A 10 72.93 18.42 -40.82
CA LEU A 10 73.02 17.54 -42.01
C LEU A 10 73.21 16.05 -41.67
N ARG A 11 73.73 15.70 -40.48
CA ARG A 11 73.77 14.29 -40.04
C ARG A 11 72.41 13.78 -39.54
N ASN A 12 71.52 14.69 -39.14
CA ASN A 12 70.19 14.33 -38.66
C ASN A 12 69.14 14.20 -39.78
N GLN A 13 69.50 14.51 -41.03
CA GLN A 13 68.60 14.49 -42.19
C GLN A 13 68.88 13.35 -43.19
N LEU A 14 69.91 12.52 -42.96
CA LEU A 14 70.39 11.52 -43.95
C LEU A 14 70.76 10.15 -43.35
N LYS A 15 69.96 9.66 -42.39
CA LYS A 15 69.96 8.22 -42.05
C LYS A 15 68.55 7.63 -42.15
N SER A 16 68.36 7.01 -43.32
CA SER A 16 67.37 6.01 -43.69
C SER A 16 65.91 6.33 -43.38
N SER A 17 65.22 6.75 -44.45
CA SER A 17 63.86 6.32 -44.76
C SER A 17 63.54 4.97 -44.12
N LYS A 18 62.89 4.99 -42.96
CA LYS A 18 62.01 3.90 -42.62
C LYS A 18 60.95 3.95 -43.71
N VAL A 19 60.90 2.88 -44.50
CA VAL A 19 59.78 2.59 -45.38
C VAL A 19 58.52 2.98 -44.62
N ILE A 20 57.91 4.09 -45.00
CA ILE A 20 56.50 4.30 -44.71
C ILE A 20 55.88 3.15 -45.48
N GLN A 21 55.60 2.05 -44.78
CA GLN A 21 54.72 1.03 -45.31
C GLN A 21 53.52 1.83 -45.79
N GLN A 22 53.30 1.82 -47.11
CA GLN A 22 52.05 2.30 -47.64
C GLN A 22 50.99 1.63 -46.77
N ALA A 23 50.19 2.43 -46.08
CA ALA A 23 49.05 1.92 -45.37
C ALA A 23 48.23 1.22 -46.46
N SER A 24 48.39 -0.10 -46.53
CA SER A 24 47.65 -0.95 -47.41
C SER A 24 46.21 -0.71 -46.98
N GLY A 25 45.48 0.08 -47.76
CA GLY A 25 44.05 0.23 -47.54
C GLY A 25 43.46 -1.16 -47.42
N PHE A 26 42.59 -1.36 -46.43
CA PHE A 26 41.93 -2.65 -46.25
C PHE A 26 41.34 -3.09 -47.59
N THR A 27 41.66 -4.31 -48.00
CA THR A 27 41.04 -4.87 -49.19
C THR A 27 39.54 -5.00 -48.94
N LEU A 28 38.72 -4.77 -49.96
CA LEU A 28 37.25 -4.82 -49.80
C LEU A 28 36.78 -6.16 -49.20
N ILE A 29 37.49 -7.25 -49.49
CA ILE A 29 37.22 -8.58 -48.94
C ILE A 29 37.60 -8.73 -47.47
N GLU A 30 38.67 -8.08 -47.00
CA GLU A 30 39.09 -8.11 -45.60
C GLU A 30 38.12 -7.32 -44.72
N LEU A 31 37.60 -6.21 -45.24
CA LEU A 31 36.54 -5.42 -44.59
C LEU A 31 35.21 -6.20 -44.58
N LEU A 32 34.91 -6.93 -45.66
CA LEU A 32 33.75 -7.82 -45.75
C LEU A 32 33.86 -8.96 -44.71
N ILE A 33 35.00 -9.65 -44.63
CA ILE A 33 35.23 -10.74 -43.67
C ILE A 33 35.15 -10.20 -42.24
N GLY A 34 35.75 -9.04 -41.97
CA GLY A 34 35.68 -8.38 -40.66
C GLY A 34 34.23 -8.07 -40.25
N MET A 35 33.42 -7.57 -41.17
CA MET A 35 31.99 -7.31 -40.92
C MET A 35 31.19 -8.59 -40.68
N VAL A 36 31.45 -9.65 -41.47
CA VAL A 36 30.78 -10.95 -41.30
C VAL A 36 31.16 -11.58 -39.96
N MET A 37 32.44 -11.59 -39.59
CA MET A 37 32.92 -12.11 -38.31
C MET A 37 32.36 -11.30 -37.13
N ALA A 38 32.32 -9.97 -37.24
CA ALA A 38 31.70 -9.11 -36.23
C ALA A 38 30.21 -9.43 -36.04
N PHE A 39 29.46 -9.60 -37.14
CA PHE A 39 28.04 -9.96 -37.08
C PHE A 39 27.81 -11.33 -36.41
N LEU A 40 28.63 -12.32 -36.75
CA LEU A 40 28.57 -13.67 -36.17
C LEU A 40 28.86 -13.68 -34.66
N ILE A 41 29.70 -12.77 -34.17
CA ILE A 41 30.06 -12.66 -32.75
C ILE A 41 29.05 -11.79 -31.98
N ILE A 42 28.64 -10.65 -32.52
CA ILE A 42 27.79 -9.68 -31.82
C ILE A 42 26.37 -10.21 -31.62
N THR A 43 25.82 -10.91 -32.62
CA THR A 43 24.43 -11.41 -32.56
C THR A 43 24.16 -12.32 -31.35
N PRO A 44 24.95 -13.38 -31.08
CA PRO A 44 24.73 -14.21 -29.89
C PRO A 44 24.99 -13.47 -28.57
N LEU A 45 25.92 -12.51 -28.54
CA LEU A 45 26.19 -11.70 -27.34
C LEU A 45 25.00 -10.80 -26.98
N ILE A 46 24.38 -10.15 -27.98
CA ILE A 46 23.17 -9.36 -27.77
C ILE A 46 22.02 -10.25 -27.29
N GLY A 47 21.85 -11.44 -27.88
CA GLY A 47 20.85 -12.41 -27.44
C GLY A 47 21.02 -12.82 -25.98
N PHE A 48 22.26 -13.13 -25.58
CA PHE A 48 22.58 -13.44 -24.18
C PHE A 48 22.29 -12.26 -23.25
N MET A 49 22.70 -11.04 -23.63
CA MET A 49 22.46 -9.84 -22.82
C MET A 49 20.97 -9.59 -22.61
N ILE A 50 20.14 -9.71 -23.64
CA ILE A 50 18.67 -9.58 -23.51
C ILE A 50 18.11 -10.63 -22.56
N SER A 51 18.61 -11.88 -22.63
CA SER A 51 18.19 -12.95 -21.71
C SER A 51 18.53 -12.61 -20.25
N VAL A 52 19.74 -12.10 -19.99
CA VAL A 52 20.16 -11.67 -18.64
C VAL A 52 19.31 -10.50 -18.17
N MET A 53 19.15 -9.45 -18.99
CA MET A 53 18.34 -8.28 -18.62
C MET A 53 16.88 -8.64 -18.33
N ASN A 54 16.27 -9.53 -19.13
CA ASN A 54 14.90 -9.98 -18.90
C ASN A 54 14.79 -10.79 -17.61
N THR A 55 15.79 -11.62 -17.30
CA THR A 55 15.83 -12.40 -16.06
C THR A 55 15.97 -11.46 -14.87
N ASP A 56 16.88 -10.49 -14.94
CA ASP A 56 17.10 -9.50 -13.87
C ASP A 56 15.84 -8.67 -13.61
N GLN A 57 15.16 -8.20 -14.66
CA GLN A 57 13.88 -7.49 -14.50
C GLN A 57 12.80 -8.35 -13.85
N GLN A 58 12.72 -9.64 -14.20
CA GLN A 58 11.76 -10.57 -13.62
C GLN A 58 12.05 -10.83 -12.14
N GLU A 59 13.31 -11.08 -11.77
CA GLU A 59 13.71 -11.33 -10.37
C GLU A 59 13.59 -10.06 -9.51
N GLN A 60 13.89 -8.89 -10.08
CA GLN A 60 13.67 -7.61 -9.41
C GLN A 60 12.18 -7.35 -9.17
N ALA A 61 11.32 -7.61 -10.17
CA ALA A 61 9.89 -7.42 -10.02
C ALA A 61 9.29 -8.30 -8.92
N LYS A 62 9.75 -9.56 -8.79
CA LYS A 62 9.34 -10.47 -7.71
C LYS A 62 9.79 -9.95 -6.35
N THR A 63 11.07 -9.64 -6.22
CA THR A 63 11.67 -9.16 -4.96
C THR A 63 11.00 -7.88 -4.46
N ASN A 64 10.76 -6.92 -5.36
CA ASN A 64 10.09 -5.67 -5.00
C ASN A 64 8.64 -5.91 -4.57
N SER A 65 7.91 -6.76 -5.29
CA SER A 65 6.54 -7.12 -4.89
C SER A 65 6.49 -7.82 -3.53
N GLU A 66 7.43 -8.72 -3.23
CA GLU A 66 7.52 -9.36 -1.91
C GLU A 66 7.77 -8.33 -0.80
N GLN A 67 8.73 -7.43 -0.99
CA GLN A 67 9.03 -6.40 0.01
C GLN A 67 7.85 -5.44 0.23
N GLU A 68 7.18 -5.01 -0.84
CA GLU A 68 6.04 -4.10 -0.73
C GLU A 68 4.83 -4.74 -0.03
N ILE A 69 4.49 -6.00 -0.34
CA ILE A 69 3.38 -6.67 0.36
C ILE A 69 3.70 -6.92 1.84
N GLN A 70 4.96 -7.21 2.19
CA GLN A 70 5.37 -7.38 3.58
C GLN A 70 5.28 -6.05 4.34
N ALA A 71 5.79 -4.96 3.76
CA ALA A 71 5.66 -3.63 4.36
C ALA A 71 4.18 -3.20 4.52
N GLY A 72 3.33 -3.55 3.54
CA GLY A 72 1.89 -3.36 3.61
C GLY A 72 1.22 -4.15 4.73
N LEU A 73 1.56 -5.44 4.88
CA LEU A 73 1.08 -6.29 5.96
C LEU A 73 1.54 -5.81 7.33
N ASP A 74 2.80 -5.40 7.47
CA ASP A 74 3.34 -4.85 8.72
C ASP A 74 2.61 -3.57 9.11
N TYR A 75 2.28 -2.72 8.14
CA TYR A 75 1.47 -1.53 8.36
C TYR A 75 0.07 -1.90 8.86
N ILE A 76 -0.64 -2.80 8.16
CA ILE A 76 -1.98 -3.28 8.57
C ILE A 76 -1.91 -3.93 9.96
N GLY A 77 -0.88 -4.72 10.22
CA GLY A 77 -0.67 -5.41 11.49
C GLY A 77 -0.47 -4.44 12.66
N ARG A 78 0.29 -3.35 12.47
CA ARG A 78 0.41 -2.30 13.50
C ARG A 78 -0.92 -1.61 13.80
N ASP A 79 -1.71 -1.37 12.76
CA ASP A 79 -3.04 -0.78 12.88
C ASP A 79 -4.01 -1.73 13.61
N LEU A 80 -3.96 -3.02 13.30
CA LEU A 80 -4.73 -4.07 13.96
C LEU A 80 -4.37 -4.28 15.43
N LYS A 81 -3.10 -4.07 15.82
CA LYS A 81 -2.72 -4.14 17.25
C LYS A 81 -3.46 -3.12 18.11
N GLN A 82 -3.86 -1.98 17.52
CA GLN A 82 -4.64 -0.93 18.18
C GLN A 82 -6.16 -1.19 18.10
N ALA A 83 -6.59 -2.26 17.43
CA ALA A 83 -7.99 -2.57 17.24
C ALA A 83 -8.64 -2.94 18.58
N ILE A 84 -9.85 -2.42 18.73
CA ILE A 84 -10.78 -2.65 19.83
C ILE A 84 -11.85 -3.66 19.43
N TYR A 85 -12.32 -3.52 18.18
CA TYR A 85 -13.38 -4.34 17.63
C TYR A 85 -13.15 -4.47 16.14
N ILE A 86 -13.24 -5.69 15.62
CA ILE A 86 -13.07 -6.01 14.21
C ILE A 86 -14.40 -6.53 13.70
N TYR A 87 -14.93 -5.91 12.64
CA TYR A 87 -16.17 -6.34 12.01
C TYR A 87 -15.93 -7.60 11.20
N ASP A 88 -16.81 -8.58 11.34
CA ASP A 88 -16.87 -9.78 10.53
C ASP A 88 -17.61 -9.56 9.21
N ALA A 89 -17.85 -10.62 8.45
CA ALA A 89 -18.57 -10.54 7.18
C ALA A 89 -19.97 -9.92 7.35
N ASP A 90 -20.75 -10.39 8.34
CA ASP A 90 -22.11 -9.92 8.58
C ASP A 90 -22.12 -8.44 9.04
N GLY A 91 -21.17 -8.05 9.89
CA GLY A 91 -20.98 -6.66 10.32
C GLY A 91 -20.59 -5.72 9.18
N ILE A 92 -19.71 -6.16 8.27
CA ILE A 92 -19.34 -5.38 7.07
C ILE A 92 -20.52 -5.27 6.12
N ASP A 93 -21.30 -6.34 5.94
CA ASP A 93 -22.52 -6.32 5.12
C ASP A 93 -23.55 -5.34 5.71
N ALA A 94 -23.70 -5.29 7.03
CA ALA A 94 -24.55 -4.28 7.69
C ALA A 94 -24.08 -2.84 7.40
N LEU A 95 -22.77 -2.58 7.49
CA LEU A 95 -22.19 -1.25 7.23
C LEU A 95 -22.26 -0.82 5.75
N THR A 96 -22.24 -1.78 4.83
CA THR A 96 -22.29 -1.51 3.39
C THR A 96 -23.70 -1.52 2.83
N SER A 97 -24.65 -2.10 3.57
CA SER A 97 -26.05 -2.18 3.15
C SER A 97 -26.65 -0.79 2.92
N THR A 98 -27.52 -0.70 1.91
CA THR A 98 -28.29 0.52 1.62
C THR A 98 -29.61 0.57 2.38
N ALA A 99 -29.91 -0.43 3.21
CA ALA A 99 -31.16 -0.52 3.94
C ALA A 99 -31.23 0.51 5.08
N ASN A 100 -32.39 1.17 5.22
CA ASN A 100 -32.83 2.01 6.36
C ASN A 100 -31.97 3.22 6.80
N SER A 101 -30.72 3.38 6.35
CA SER A 101 -29.88 4.58 6.62
C SER A 101 -28.79 4.83 5.56
N GLY A 102 -28.80 4.05 4.47
CA GLY A 102 -27.75 4.09 3.45
C GLY A 102 -26.42 3.49 3.94
N PRO A 103 -25.39 3.47 3.08
CA PRO A 103 -24.10 2.90 3.43
C PRO A 103 -23.39 3.75 4.48
N GLN A 104 -22.93 3.09 5.53
CA GLN A 104 -22.24 3.69 6.68
C GLN A 104 -20.77 3.95 6.38
N ILE A 105 -20.14 3.15 5.53
CA ILE A 105 -18.78 3.39 5.02
C ILE A 105 -18.82 3.71 3.52
N PRO A 106 -17.77 4.33 2.94
CA PRO A 106 -17.70 4.53 1.51
C PRO A 106 -17.82 3.20 0.74
N VAL A 107 -18.83 3.11 -0.12
CA VAL A 107 -19.06 1.97 -1.02
C VAL A 107 -19.03 2.47 -2.46
N ALA A 108 -18.37 1.71 -3.33
CA ALA A 108 -18.37 1.95 -4.76
C ALA A 108 -18.15 0.63 -5.49
N THR A 109 -18.51 0.57 -6.78
CA THR A 109 -18.37 -0.63 -7.60
C THR A 109 -16.92 -1.04 -7.84
N ASP A 110 -15.98 -0.10 -7.66
CA ASP A 110 -14.55 -0.28 -7.88
C ASP A 110 -13.79 -0.73 -6.64
N ARG A 111 -14.45 -0.82 -5.47
CA ARG A 111 -13.82 -1.14 -4.19
C ARG A 111 -14.67 -2.08 -3.35
N THR A 112 -14.01 -3.05 -2.74
CA THR A 112 -14.66 -3.99 -1.82
C THR A 112 -13.99 -3.89 -0.45
N PRO A 113 -14.72 -3.61 0.64
CA PRO A 113 -14.15 -3.62 1.98
C PRO A 113 -13.78 -5.06 2.37
N VAL A 114 -12.60 -5.23 2.94
CA VAL A 114 -12.07 -6.53 3.33
C VAL A 114 -11.78 -6.59 4.83
N LEU A 115 -11.38 -5.47 5.42
CA LEU A 115 -11.07 -5.39 6.84
C LEU A 115 -11.55 -4.06 7.38
N VAL A 116 -12.48 -4.10 8.34
CA VAL A 116 -13.03 -2.90 8.98
C VAL A 116 -12.94 -3.08 10.48
N PHE A 117 -12.42 -2.09 11.19
CA PHE A 117 -12.27 -2.17 12.63
C PHE A 117 -12.24 -0.78 13.29
N TRP A 118 -12.64 -0.77 14.55
CA TRP A 118 -12.42 0.35 15.45
C TRP A 118 -11.06 0.23 16.09
N LYS A 119 -10.28 1.31 16.08
CA LYS A 119 -9.02 1.40 16.81
C LYS A 119 -8.98 2.58 17.76
N ARG A 120 -8.13 2.49 18.77
CA ARG A 120 -7.81 3.59 19.66
C ARG A 120 -6.52 4.27 19.22
N GLU A 121 -6.58 5.57 19.02
CA GLU A 121 -5.45 6.40 18.61
C GLU A 121 -5.05 7.34 19.76
N LEU A 122 -3.76 7.34 20.11
CA LEU A 122 -3.20 8.29 21.07
C LEU A 122 -2.99 9.63 20.36
N ILE A 123 -3.50 10.71 20.95
CA ILE A 123 -3.18 12.07 20.56
C ILE A 123 -2.41 12.71 21.71
N GLU A 124 -1.15 13.01 21.43
CA GLU A 124 -0.19 13.51 22.40
C GLU A 124 -0.34 15.02 22.65
N ASP A 125 -0.07 15.46 23.88
CA ASP A 125 0.03 16.87 24.28
C ASP A 125 -1.19 17.75 23.90
N VAL A 126 -2.41 17.30 24.18
CA VAL A 126 -3.63 18.04 23.78
C VAL A 126 -4.42 18.60 24.94
N ILE A 127 -4.54 17.86 26.04
CA ILE A 127 -5.38 18.27 27.17
C ILE A 127 -4.58 19.17 28.10
N ALA A 128 -5.02 20.41 28.32
CA ALA A 128 -4.33 21.30 29.25
C ALA A 128 -4.48 20.78 30.69
N ASN A 129 -3.35 20.62 31.40
CA ASN A 129 -3.36 20.26 32.80
C ASN A 129 -3.62 21.51 33.67
N SER A 130 -4.51 21.38 34.66
CA SER A 130 -4.92 22.51 35.49
C SER A 130 -3.75 22.98 36.37
N GLY A 131 -3.15 24.12 36.01
CA GLY A 131 -2.06 24.73 36.77
C GLY A 131 -0.65 24.42 36.24
N SER A 132 -0.51 23.77 35.09
CA SER A 132 0.77 23.61 34.37
C SER A 132 0.68 24.17 32.94
N THR A 133 1.82 24.47 32.35
CA THR A 133 1.95 24.69 30.89
C THR A 133 1.99 23.37 30.12
N ASP A 134 2.16 22.25 30.83
CA ASP A 134 2.21 20.91 30.25
C ASP A 134 0.81 20.44 29.85
N LYS A 135 0.79 19.65 28.78
CA LYS A 135 -0.44 19.05 28.26
C LYS A 135 -0.35 17.55 28.43
N ASP A 136 -1.48 16.95 28.77
CA ASP A 136 -1.64 15.52 28.88
C ASP A 136 -2.12 14.93 27.54
N ASP A 137 -1.79 13.66 27.35
CA ASP A 137 -2.22 12.87 26.21
C ASP A 137 -3.69 12.44 26.37
N THR A 138 -4.34 12.17 25.24
CA THR A 138 -5.70 11.64 25.22
C THR A 138 -5.86 10.57 24.17
N PHE A 139 -6.86 9.72 24.33
CA PHE A 139 -7.21 8.72 23.34
C PHE A 139 -8.48 9.11 22.60
N VAL A 140 -8.48 8.91 21.29
CA VAL A 140 -9.66 9.03 20.45
C VAL A 140 -9.94 7.73 19.71
N TYR A 141 -11.19 7.55 19.30
CA TYR A 141 -11.59 6.41 18.49
C TYR A 141 -11.52 6.73 17.00
N SER A 142 -11.06 5.76 16.23
CA SER A 142 -10.98 5.83 14.78
C SER A 142 -11.62 4.60 14.16
N LEU A 143 -12.47 4.79 13.14
CA LEU A 143 -12.94 3.72 12.28
C LEU A 143 -12.01 3.63 11.08
N VAL A 144 -11.43 2.46 10.86
CA VAL A 144 -10.52 2.19 9.74
C VAL A 144 -11.12 1.11 8.86
N ALA A 145 -11.09 1.33 7.54
CA ALA A 145 -11.50 0.36 6.55
C ALA A 145 -10.41 0.17 5.49
N TYR A 146 -10.04 -1.08 5.24
CA TYR A 146 -9.19 -1.47 4.13
C TYR A 146 -10.03 -2.05 3.00
N TYR A 147 -9.76 -1.58 1.80
CA TYR A 147 -10.46 -1.94 0.58
C TYR A 147 -9.51 -2.61 -0.40
N LEU A 148 -9.99 -3.64 -1.08
CA LEU A 148 -9.42 -4.04 -2.35
C LEU A 148 -10.06 -3.20 -3.46
N ILE A 149 -9.25 -2.44 -4.17
CA ILE A 149 -9.70 -1.50 -5.19
C ILE A 149 -9.21 -1.97 -6.55
N LYS A 150 -10.12 -2.08 -7.52
CA LYS A 150 -9.80 -2.30 -8.92
C LYS A 150 -10.61 -1.35 -9.79
N ASN A 151 -9.91 -0.41 -10.42
CA ASN A 151 -10.48 0.51 -11.40
C ASN A 151 -9.59 0.62 -12.65
N ASN A 152 -9.99 1.47 -13.59
CA ASN A 152 -9.30 1.70 -14.87
C ASN A 152 -8.39 2.94 -14.87
N ASP A 153 -7.99 3.40 -13.68
CA ASP A 153 -7.12 4.56 -13.49
C ASP A 153 -5.81 4.43 -14.29
N THR A 154 -5.24 5.56 -14.70
CA THR A 154 -3.97 5.65 -15.43
C THR A 154 -2.82 6.05 -14.53
N THR A 155 -3.09 6.60 -13.34
CA THR A 155 -2.07 6.94 -12.34
C THR A 155 -1.44 5.69 -11.71
N TRP A 156 -2.19 4.60 -11.65
CA TRP A 156 -1.81 3.37 -10.95
C TRP A 156 -1.61 2.20 -11.91
N SER A 157 -1.09 1.10 -11.37
CA SER A 157 -0.95 -0.12 -12.16
C SER A 157 -2.32 -0.62 -12.67
N LYS A 158 -2.28 -1.42 -13.74
CA LYS A 158 -3.49 -2.11 -14.22
C LYS A 158 -3.90 -3.27 -13.32
N ALA A 159 -3.19 -3.54 -12.23
CA ALA A 159 -3.56 -4.51 -11.21
C ALA A 159 -4.59 -3.94 -10.23
N ALA A 160 -4.87 -4.67 -9.14
CA ALA A 160 -5.63 -4.17 -8.00
C ALA A 160 -4.69 -3.49 -6.99
N ARG A 161 -5.27 -2.74 -6.06
CA ARG A 161 -4.55 -2.02 -5.00
C ARG A 161 -5.28 -2.12 -3.67
N ILE A 162 -4.55 -2.04 -2.57
CA ILE A 162 -5.12 -1.95 -1.23
C ILE A 162 -5.19 -0.47 -0.85
N GLY A 163 -6.41 -0.01 -0.58
CA GLY A 163 -6.68 1.33 -0.09
C GLY A 163 -7.08 1.32 1.37
N ARG A 164 -6.62 2.31 2.13
CA ARG A 164 -6.97 2.55 3.52
C ARG A 164 -7.81 3.81 3.63
N TRP A 165 -8.95 3.71 4.29
CA TRP A 165 -9.81 4.83 4.64
C TRP A 165 -9.92 4.91 6.15
N GLN A 166 -9.97 6.12 6.69
CA GLN A 166 -10.11 6.35 8.12
C GLN A 166 -10.96 7.59 8.38
N ILE A 167 -11.82 7.49 9.40
CA ILE A 167 -12.42 8.62 10.09
C ILE A 167 -12.11 8.52 11.58
N ARG A 168 -12.05 9.67 12.26
CA ARG A 168 -11.65 9.77 13.66
C ARG A 168 -12.53 10.75 14.42
N ASP A 169 -12.67 10.51 15.71
CA ASP A 169 -13.27 11.44 16.65
C ASP A 169 -12.41 12.71 16.85
N GLY A 170 -13.02 13.71 17.46
CA GLY A 170 -12.32 14.90 17.95
C GLY A 170 -11.92 14.77 19.40
N VAL A 171 -11.13 15.73 19.88
CA VAL A 171 -10.79 15.83 21.30
C VAL A 171 -11.80 16.75 21.97
N VAL A 172 -12.78 16.16 22.66
CA VAL A 172 -13.82 16.91 23.38
C VAL A 172 -13.21 17.68 24.55
N THR A 173 -13.67 18.90 24.79
CA THR A 173 -13.27 19.72 25.94
C THR A 173 -14.48 20.34 26.63
N THR A 174 -14.37 20.51 27.94
CA THR A 174 -15.34 21.25 28.75
C THR A 174 -15.04 22.75 28.81
N SER A 175 -13.90 23.20 28.26
CA SER A 175 -13.56 24.61 28.19
C SER A 175 -14.58 25.36 27.33
N THR A 176 -15.10 26.47 27.87
CA THR A 176 -16.02 27.37 27.17
C THR A 176 -15.29 28.54 26.50
N SER A 177 -13.98 28.67 26.70
CA SER A 177 -13.17 29.76 26.16
C SER A 177 -12.86 29.54 24.67
N ASP A 178 -13.15 30.53 23.83
CA ASP A 178 -12.83 30.50 22.37
C ASP A 178 -11.31 30.56 22.07
N SER A 179 -10.50 30.85 23.09
CA SER A 179 -9.04 30.73 23.05
C SER A 179 -8.60 29.27 22.92
N ASP A 180 -9.24 28.37 23.66
CA ASP A 180 -8.78 26.98 23.87
C ASP A 180 -9.70 25.94 23.24
N SER A 181 -10.90 26.35 22.87
CA SER A 181 -11.92 25.47 22.31
C SER A 181 -12.58 26.05 21.06
N ILE A 182 -13.13 25.18 20.22
CA ILE A 182 -13.80 25.51 18.98
C ILE A 182 -15.06 24.65 18.80
N LEU A 183 -16.08 25.21 18.14
CA LEU A 183 -17.24 24.46 17.64
C LEU A 183 -16.93 23.95 16.24
N CYS A 184 -16.82 22.64 16.10
CA CYS A 184 -16.54 21.99 14.83
C CYS A 184 -17.82 21.92 13.98
N THR A 185 -17.70 22.16 12.68
CA THR A 185 -18.84 22.13 11.75
C THR A 185 -19.55 20.79 11.81
N GLY A 186 -20.86 20.82 12.05
CA GLY A 186 -21.68 19.61 12.16
C GLY A 186 -21.71 18.99 13.55
N TYR A 187 -21.09 19.58 14.58
CA TYR A 187 -21.09 19.05 15.95
C TYR A 187 -21.54 20.10 16.96
N THR A 188 -22.22 19.65 18.01
CA THR A 188 -22.73 20.50 19.11
C THR A 188 -21.74 20.63 20.26
N SER A 189 -20.91 19.61 20.48
CA SER A 189 -19.85 19.61 21.49
C SER A 189 -18.73 20.59 21.14
N ARG A 190 -18.04 21.09 22.18
CA ARG A 190 -16.80 21.88 22.02
C ARG A 190 -15.60 20.95 21.97
N TYR A 191 -14.65 21.27 21.10
CA TYR A 191 -13.42 20.50 20.91
C TYR A 191 -12.20 21.37 21.17
N VAL A 192 -11.08 20.75 21.53
CA VAL A 192 -9.81 21.46 21.72
C VAL A 192 -9.40 22.16 20.43
N LYS A 193 -9.02 23.42 20.55
CA LYS A 193 -8.56 24.22 19.40
C LYS A 193 -7.17 23.76 18.97
N GLY A 194 -7.02 23.49 17.67
CA GLY A 194 -5.72 23.19 17.08
C GLY A 194 -4.77 24.40 17.06
N PRO A 195 -3.50 24.17 16.69
CA PRO A 195 -2.50 25.24 16.60
C PRO A 195 -2.86 26.28 15.54
N THR A 196 -2.29 27.48 15.64
CA THR A 196 -2.45 28.55 14.66
C THR A 196 -2.12 28.05 13.24
N GLY A 197 -3.05 28.23 12.30
CA GLY A 197 -2.94 27.71 10.93
C GLY A 197 -3.68 26.39 10.66
N ASN A 198 -4.06 25.66 11.71
CA ASN A 198 -4.96 24.50 11.61
C ASN A 198 -5.80 24.36 12.89
N THR A 199 -6.70 25.31 13.12
CA THR A 199 -7.55 25.35 14.32
C THR A 199 -8.48 24.14 14.43
N ASN A 200 -8.76 23.46 13.31
CA ASN A 200 -9.67 22.32 13.24
C ASN A 200 -8.95 20.97 13.37
N LYS A 201 -7.64 20.95 13.69
CA LYS A 201 -6.82 19.73 13.78
C LYS A 201 -7.44 18.63 14.66
N TYR A 202 -8.07 19.03 15.77
CA TYR A 202 -8.69 18.11 16.74
C TYR A 202 -10.21 18.05 16.62
N CYS A 203 -10.78 18.56 15.53
CA CYS A 203 -12.18 18.33 15.20
C CYS A 203 -12.39 16.87 14.76
N PRO A 204 -13.58 16.30 15.02
CA PRO A 204 -13.94 15.03 14.43
C PRO A 204 -13.96 15.11 12.91
N SER A 205 -13.69 13.99 12.26
CA SER A 205 -13.82 13.86 10.81
C SER A 205 -15.28 14.05 10.37
N THR A 206 -15.52 14.63 9.20
CA THR A 206 -16.88 14.75 8.66
C THR A 206 -17.53 13.37 8.52
N GLY A 207 -18.73 13.17 9.08
CA GLY A 207 -19.43 11.88 9.08
C GLY A 207 -19.14 10.97 10.27
N PHE A 208 -18.18 11.33 11.12
CA PHE A 208 -17.95 10.61 12.36
C PHE A 208 -19.12 10.78 13.34
N GLU A 209 -19.48 9.68 13.99
CA GLU A 209 -20.41 9.68 15.12
C GLU A 209 -19.86 8.69 16.14
N SER A 210 -19.97 9.02 17.43
CA SER A 210 -19.51 8.10 18.47
C SER A 210 -20.45 6.90 18.55
N PHE A 211 -19.89 5.70 18.77
CA PHE A 211 -20.72 4.52 19.04
C PHE A 211 -21.34 4.62 20.44
N ASP A 212 -22.58 4.14 20.56
CA ASP A 212 -23.34 4.17 21.80
C ASP A 212 -23.28 2.81 22.50
N LEU A 213 -22.52 2.74 23.59
CA LEU A 213 -22.42 1.53 24.44
C LEU A 213 -23.48 1.46 25.53
N SER A 214 -24.38 2.45 25.61
CA SER A 214 -25.44 2.48 26.62
C SER A 214 -26.63 1.56 26.28
N GLN A 215 -26.72 1.12 25.03
CA GLN A 215 -27.77 0.19 24.60
C GLN A 215 -27.59 -1.18 25.26
N GLN A 216 -28.70 -1.79 25.70
CA GLN A 216 -28.69 -3.16 26.22
C GLN A 216 -28.36 -4.14 25.09
N GLY A 217 -27.27 -4.88 25.23
CA GLY A 217 -26.83 -5.87 24.23
C GLY A 217 -25.37 -6.29 24.39
N THR A 218 -24.92 -7.12 23.45
CA THR A 218 -23.51 -7.45 23.23
C THR A 218 -22.78 -6.30 22.54
N ILE A 219 -21.46 -6.23 22.69
CA ILE A 219 -20.64 -5.21 22.00
C ILE A 219 -20.83 -5.30 20.48
N THR A 220 -20.95 -6.51 19.94
CA THR A 220 -21.22 -6.77 18.51
C THR A 220 -22.50 -6.10 18.04
N GLU A 221 -23.59 -6.20 18.81
CA GLU A 221 -24.87 -5.56 18.46
C GLU A 221 -24.74 -4.04 18.46
N SER A 222 -24.11 -3.45 19.49
CA SER A 222 -23.87 -2.00 19.56
C SER A 222 -22.99 -1.51 18.41
N MET A 223 -21.95 -2.25 18.03
CA MET A 223 -21.03 -1.88 16.96
C MET A 223 -21.67 -2.05 15.57
N ASN A 224 -22.50 -3.07 15.37
CA ASN A 224 -23.21 -3.30 14.12
C ASN A 224 -24.40 -2.32 13.93
N ALA A 225 -24.95 -1.80 15.03
CA ALA A 225 -25.97 -0.75 15.01
C ALA A 225 -25.38 0.66 14.80
N TRP A 226 -24.05 0.81 14.73
CA TRP A 226 -23.41 2.10 14.51
C TRP A 226 -23.85 2.71 13.18
N THR A 227 -24.24 3.98 13.22
CA THR A 227 -24.55 4.77 12.04
C THR A 227 -23.70 6.02 11.99
N LYS A 228 -23.24 6.37 10.80
CA LYS A 228 -22.56 7.63 10.54
C LYS A 228 -23.46 8.83 10.85
N LYS A 229 -22.86 10.00 11.01
CA LYS A 229 -23.63 11.23 11.22
C LYS A 229 -24.53 11.55 10.02
N VAL A 230 -25.83 11.69 10.28
CA VAL A 230 -26.87 11.94 9.28
C VAL A 230 -26.56 13.20 8.44
N SER A 231 -26.87 13.15 7.14
CA SER A 231 -26.76 14.28 6.19
C SER A 231 -25.34 14.81 5.94
N THR A 232 -24.30 14.03 6.22
CA THR A 232 -22.91 14.41 5.94
C THR A 232 -22.25 13.49 4.93
N THR A 233 -21.51 14.07 3.98
CA THR A 233 -20.66 13.35 3.04
C THR A 233 -19.25 13.28 3.59
N TYR A 234 -18.65 12.09 3.54
CA TYR A 234 -17.26 11.92 3.95
C TYR A 234 -16.33 12.80 3.12
N THR A 235 -15.45 13.52 3.81
CA THR A 235 -14.33 14.26 3.19
C THR A 235 -13.02 13.49 3.23
N ALA A 236 -12.98 12.37 3.97
CA ALA A 236 -11.80 11.53 4.10
C ALA A 236 -11.59 10.70 2.82
N ASP A 237 -10.45 10.90 2.17
CA ASP A 237 -10.04 10.15 0.99
C ASP A 237 -9.50 8.77 1.36
N THR A 238 -9.59 7.84 0.41
CA THR A 238 -8.95 6.52 0.53
C THR A 238 -7.51 6.61 0.05
N LEU A 239 -6.56 6.40 0.95
CA LEU A 239 -5.12 6.42 0.67
C LEU A 239 -4.66 5.06 0.15
N VAL A 240 -3.95 5.02 -0.96
CA VAL A 240 -3.39 3.77 -1.49
C VAL A 240 -2.18 3.36 -0.66
N LEU A 241 -2.21 2.15 -0.09
CA LEU A 241 -1.13 1.59 0.71
C LEU A 241 -0.21 0.69 -0.11
N VAL A 242 -0.80 -0.19 -0.92
CA VAL A 242 -0.07 -1.17 -1.73
C VAL A 242 -0.69 -1.22 -3.12
N ASP A 243 0.12 -1.10 -4.16
CA ASP A 243 -0.27 -1.36 -5.56
C ASP A 243 0.21 -2.78 -5.97
N TYR A 244 -0.11 -3.21 -7.19
CA TYR A 244 0.31 -4.52 -7.72
C TYR A 244 -0.25 -5.69 -6.92
N ILE A 245 -1.53 -5.62 -6.53
CA ILE A 245 -2.26 -6.73 -5.89
C ILE A 245 -2.95 -7.58 -6.95
N ASP A 246 -3.00 -8.89 -6.73
CA ASP A 246 -3.63 -9.81 -7.67
C ASP A 246 -5.12 -9.50 -7.87
N GLN A 247 -5.46 -9.23 -9.13
CA GLN A 247 -6.80 -8.89 -9.60
C GLN A 247 -7.51 -10.03 -10.34
N THR A 248 -6.96 -11.24 -10.28
CA THR A 248 -7.48 -12.38 -11.05
C THR A 248 -8.84 -12.81 -10.54
N THR A 249 -9.80 -12.90 -11.46
CA THR A 249 -11.19 -13.24 -11.16
C THR A 249 -11.54 -14.72 -11.37
N THR A 250 -10.78 -15.42 -12.20
CA THR A 250 -11.02 -16.81 -12.58
C THR A 250 -9.73 -17.62 -12.47
N GLY A 251 -9.77 -18.77 -11.80
CA GLY A 251 -8.60 -19.63 -11.62
C GLY A 251 -7.60 -19.17 -10.56
N ALA A 252 -7.92 -18.10 -9.84
CA ALA A 252 -7.14 -17.64 -8.70
C ALA A 252 -7.31 -18.59 -7.49
N PRO A 253 -6.27 -18.76 -6.65
CA PRO A 253 -6.39 -19.54 -5.42
C PRO A 253 -7.51 -18.97 -4.53
N ALA A 254 -8.37 -19.85 -4.01
CA ALA A 254 -9.50 -19.48 -3.17
C ALA A 254 -9.05 -18.85 -1.84
N ALA A 255 -9.85 -17.92 -1.34
CA ALA A 255 -9.69 -17.39 0.01
C ALA A 255 -10.12 -18.46 1.03
N ASN A 256 -9.16 -18.92 1.83
CA ASN A 256 -9.35 -19.98 2.81
C ASN A 256 -8.82 -19.53 4.17
N CYS A 257 -9.66 -19.66 5.19
CA CYS A 257 -9.23 -19.50 6.58
C CYS A 257 -8.75 -20.85 7.09
N ALA A 258 -7.58 -20.88 7.74
CA ALA A 258 -7.09 -22.10 8.34
C ALA A 258 -8.05 -22.55 9.44
N ASN A 259 -8.53 -23.80 9.38
CA ASN A 259 -9.26 -24.40 10.49
C ASN A 259 -8.28 -24.50 11.67
N SER A 260 -8.51 -23.69 12.70
CA SER A 260 -7.80 -23.79 13.96
C SER A 260 -8.07 -25.17 14.56
N ALA A 261 -7.01 -25.90 14.94
CA ALA A 261 -7.12 -27.14 15.71
C ALA A 261 -7.70 -26.90 17.12
N SER A 262 -7.79 -25.64 17.57
CA SER A 262 -8.47 -25.21 18.78
C SER A 262 -9.95 -24.93 18.50
N ALA A 263 -10.84 -25.60 19.24
CA ALA A 263 -12.29 -25.46 19.14
C ALA A 263 -12.83 -24.05 19.49
N ASP A 264 -11.97 -23.15 19.98
CA ASP A 264 -12.36 -21.85 20.53
C ASP A 264 -12.30 -20.68 19.52
N ILE A 265 -11.86 -20.93 18.28
CA ILE A 265 -11.76 -19.88 17.25
C ILE A 265 -12.75 -20.20 16.13
N THR A 266 -13.69 -19.29 15.90
CA THR A 266 -14.64 -19.35 14.78
C THR A 266 -14.30 -18.25 13.78
N TRP A 267 -13.71 -18.63 12.65
CA TRP A 267 -13.31 -17.70 11.61
C TRP A 267 -14.50 -17.27 10.75
N SER A 268 -14.76 -15.97 10.71
CA SER A 268 -15.57 -15.33 9.68
C SER A 268 -14.67 -14.88 8.53
N LYS A 269 -14.93 -15.39 7.32
CA LYS A 269 -14.14 -15.09 6.13
C LYS A 269 -14.70 -13.85 5.42
N VAL A 270 -13.85 -12.85 5.24
CA VAL A 270 -14.17 -11.65 4.46
C VAL A 270 -13.29 -11.62 3.21
N ALA A 271 -13.89 -11.85 2.05
CA ALA A 271 -13.19 -11.85 0.77
C ALA A 271 -14.10 -11.30 -0.34
N PRO A 272 -13.55 -10.57 -1.34
CA PRO A 272 -14.30 -10.21 -2.52
C PRO A 272 -14.77 -11.46 -3.28
N THR A 273 -15.90 -11.36 -3.98
CA THR A 273 -16.58 -12.49 -4.62
C THR A 273 -15.76 -13.18 -5.72
N SER A 274 -14.93 -12.44 -6.44
CA SER A 274 -14.10 -12.96 -7.54
C SER A 274 -12.61 -12.70 -7.37
N MET A 275 -12.20 -11.71 -6.58
CA MET A 275 -10.83 -11.21 -6.53
C MET A 275 -10.19 -11.50 -5.16
N THR A 276 -9.48 -12.62 -5.04
CA THR A 276 -8.93 -13.12 -3.77
C THR A 276 -7.50 -12.64 -3.48
N GLY A 277 -7.04 -11.57 -4.13
CA GLY A 277 -5.71 -11.00 -3.91
C GLY A 277 -5.53 -10.33 -2.53
N PHE A 278 -6.64 -10.00 -1.88
CA PHE A 278 -6.67 -9.48 -0.52
C PHE A 278 -7.91 -10.01 0.19
N TYR A 279 -7.73 -10.69 1.32
CA TYR A 279 -8.83 -11.21 2.14
C TYR A 279 -8.42 -11.29 3.60
N ALA A 280 -9.39 -11.39 4.50
CA ALA A 280 -9.17 -11.52 5.92
C ALA A 280 -10.04 -12.63 6.53
N CYS A 281 -9.53 -13.22 7.60
CA CYS A 281 -10.23 -14.16 8.46
C CYS A 281 -10.34 -13.52 9.83
N ILE A 282 -11.55 -13.40 10.36
CA ILE A 282 -11.84 -12.56 11.52
C ILE A 282 -12.46 -13.42 12.61
N ASP A 283 -11.93 -13.30 13.82
CA ASP A 283 -12.47 -13.87 15.03
C ASP A 283 -12.84 -12.73 15.98
N ILE A 284 -14.14 -12.46 16.08
CA ILE A 284 -14.68 -11.35 16.85
C ILE A 284 -14.45 -11.58 18.36
N LEU A 285 -14.57 -12.83 18.82
CA LEU A 285 -14.52 -13.16 20.26
C LEU A 285 -13.14 -12.85 20.85
N ASN A 286 -12.09 -13.16 20.09
CA ASN A 286 -10.71 -12.89 20.50
C ASN A 286 -10.17 -11.56 19.92
N THR A 287 -10.99 -10.77 19.21
CA THR A 287 -10.57 -9.56 18.47
C THR A 287 -9.32 -9.84 17.63
N THR A 288 -9.31 -10.98 16.94
CA THR A 288 -8.15 -11.46 16.17
C THR A 288 -8.47 -11.47 14.69
N SER A 289 -7.51 -11.08 13.86
CA SER A 289 -7.63 -11.13 12.40
C SER A 289 -6.38 -11.74 11.79
N GLU A 290 -6.58 -12.62 10.82
CA GLU A 290 -5.54 -13.10 9.92
C GLU A 290 -5.76 -12.49 8.54
N VAL A 291 -4.79 -11.69 8.10
CA VAL A 291 -4.86 -10.93 6.85
C VAL A 291 -3.95 -11.57 5.83
N PHE A 292 -4.46 -11.73 4.60
CA PHE A 292 -3.74 -12.36 3.50
C PHE A 292 -3.63 -11.38 2.32
N ILE A 293 -2.42 -11.21 1.81
CA ILE A 293 -2.15 -10.44 0.59
C ILE A 293 -1.44 -11.35 -0.42
N ARG A 294 -1.91 -11.32 -1.68
CA ARG A 294 -1.23 -11.87 -2.85
C ARG A 294 -0.86 -10.74 -3.79
N GLY A 295 0.44 -10.52 -3.95
CA GLY A 295 0.97 -9.55 -4.90
C GLY A 295 0.92 -10.05 -6.34
N ASN A 296 1.26 -9.16 -7.27
CA ASN A 296 1.28 -9.39 -8.70
C ASN A 296 2.54 -8.74 -9.31
N ALA A 297 3.66 -9.47 -9.30
CA ALA A 297 4.90 -9.01 -9.91
C ALA A 297 4.82 -8.89 -11.44
N ARG A 298 3.91 -9.65 -12.09
CA ARG A 298 3.70 -9.56 -13.55
C ARG A 298 3.24 -8.17 -13.97
N ALA A 299 2.43 -7.52 -13.15
CA ALA A 299 1.92 -6.18 -13.42
C ALA A 299 3.02 -5.09 -13.42
N ARG A 300 4.23 -5.38 -12.91
CA ARG A 300 5.39 -4.46 -13.02
C ARG A 300 6.09 -4.52 -14.37
N ILE A 301 6.01 -5.67 -15.04
CA ILE A 301 6.71 -5.93 -16.31
C ILE A 301 5.76 -5.96 -17.51
N ASN A 302 4.45 -6.02 -17.28
CA ASN A 302 3.43 -6.08 -18.32
C ASN A 302 2.18 -5.31 -17.87
N THR A 303 1.47 -4.70 -18.82
CA THR A 303 0.26 -3.90 -18.57
C THR A 303 -1.00 -4.51 -19.17
N GLN A 304 -0.89 -5.62 -19.90
CA GLN A 304 -2.01 -6.31 -20.54
C GLN A 304 -2.70 -7.25 -19.56
N GLY A 305 -4.01 -7.03 -19.31
CA GLY A 305 -4.82 -7.73 -18.31
C GLY A 305 -4.69 -9.26 -18.28
N ASN A 306 -4.72 -9.92 -19.45
CA ASN A 306 -4.59 -11.38 -19.53
C ASN A 306 -3.18 -11.88 -19.17
N ASN A 307 -2.15 -11.07 -19.39
CA ASN A 307 -0.75 -11.44 -19.15
C ASN A 307 -0.28 -11.17 -17.72
N ILE A 308 -1.13 -10.51 -16.94
CA ILE A 308 -0.94 -10.18 -15.53
C ILE A 308 -1.92 -10.94 -14.63
N ALA A 309 -2.78 -11.79 -15.20
CA ALA A 309 -3.63 -12.69 -14.43
C ALA A 309 -2.83 -13.88 -13.88
N TYR A 310 -3.26 -14.37 -12.73
CA TYR A 310 -2.71 -15.54 -12.07
C TYR A 310 -2.90 -16.78 -12.95
N SER A 311 -1.87 -17.61 -12.98
CA SER A 311 -1.92 -18.97 -13.48
C SER A 311 -0.96 -19.83 -12.65
N ASP A 312 -1.28 -21.12 -12.47
CA ASP A 312 -0.46 -22.01 -11.64
C ASP A 312 0.99 -22.14 -12.16
N GLY A 313 1.19 -22.09 -13.48
CA GLY A 313 2.51 -22.08 -14.09
C GLY A 313 3.34 -20.82 -13.82
N GLN A 314 2.71 -19.75 -13.32
CA GLN A 314 3.34 -18.47 -13.02
C GLN A 314 3.22 -18.07 -11.54
N LYS A 315 2.85 -19.01 -10.66
CA LYS A 315 2.65 -18.74 -9.22
C LYS A 315 3.81 -18.02 -8.54
N THR A 316 5.05 -18.22 -9.01
CA THR A 316 6.25 -17.54 -8.48
C THR A 316 6.25 -16.02 -8.69
N TYR A 317 5.39 -15.50 -9.56
CA TYR A 317 5.20 -14.06 -9.76
C TYR A 317 4.06 -13.48 -8.91
N PHE A 318 3.40 -14.32 -8.10
CA PHE A 318 2.29 -13.93 -7.24
C PHE A 318 2.65 -14.25 -5.79
N PRO A 319 3.62 -13.52 -5.21
CA PRO A 319 4.05 -13.76 -3.84
C PRO A 319 2.88 -13.59 -2.89
N THR A 320 2.77 -14.49 -1.91
CA THR A 320 1.74 -14.44 -0.88
C THR A 320 2.36 -14.19 0.47
N ALA A 321 1.73 -13.36 1.27
CA ALA A 321 2.12 -13.10 2.63
C ALA A 321 0.87 -13.02 3.52
N ASN A 322 1.02 -13.40 4.78
CA ASN A 322 -0.05 -13.29 5.75
C ASN A 322 0.49 -12.89 7.12
N ILE A 323 -0.39 -12.36 7.96
CA ILE A 323 -0.10 -12.06 9.35
C ILE A 323 -1.36 -12.31 10.18
N ARG A 324 -1.17 -12.92 11.35
CA ARG A 324 -2.22 -13.04 12.37
C ARG A 324 -1.94 -12.06 13.49
N VAL A 325 -2.91 -11.21 13.80
CA VAL A 325 -2.80 -10.16 14.80
C VAL A 325 -4.02 -10.16 15.71
N GLN A 326 -3.75 -10.13 17.01
CA GLN A 326 -4.77 -9.88 18.03
C GLN A 326 -4.77 -8.39 18.39
N GLY A 327 -5.95 -7.77 18.36
CA GLY A 327 -6.16 -6.41 18.84
C GLY A 327 -6.00 -6.33 20.35
N GLN A 328 -5.30 -5.30 20.81
CA GLN A 328 -5.06 -5.03 22.24
C GLN A 328 -5.77 -3.76 22.73
N GLY A 329 -6.61 -3.16 21.87
CA GLY A 329 -7.46 -2.06 22.27
C GLY A 329 -8.50 -2.52 23.29
N TYR A 330 -8.79 -1.65 24.26
CA TYR A 330 -9.82 -1.90 25.26
C TYR A 330 -10.87 -0.78 25.24
N LEU A 331 -12.13 -1.15 25.48
CA LEU A 331 -13.22 -0.23 25.76
C LEU A 331 -13.38 -0.10 27.26
N TYR A 332 -13.52 1.14 27.72
CA TYR A 332 -14.03 1.40 29.05
C TYR A 332 -15.56 1.47 28.95
N LYS A 333 -16.23 0.58 29.68
CA LYS A 333 -17.67 0.63 29.90
C LYS A 333 -17.95 1.19 31.29
#